data_AF-A0A9D1EQ84-F1
#
_entry.id   AF-A0A9D1EQ84-F1
#
_cell.length_a   1.000
_cell.length_b   1.000
_cell.length_c   1.000
_cell.angle_alpha   90.00
_cell.angle_beta   90.00
_cell.angle_gamma   90.00
#
_symmetry.space_group_name_H-M   'P 1'
#
loop_
_entity.id
_entity.type
_entity.pdbx_description
1 polymer ?
#
loop_
_entity_poly.entity_id
_entity_poly.type
_entity_poly.pdbx_seq_one_letter_code
_entity_poly.pdbx_strand_id
1 'polypeptide(L)'
;MRETKINREDMLELTRRMTVKRTSFTRIAGAYLDMDGEIDGTFNTNFLKLTPGEREKNLAVAKEIPFAETNRNLKRYRFSGEGKQTPMYRLLMEIRGCGLKNDALLETFYEEAGRRFRVGEDYAVFVFHDRYDVPAKAADHERLWESEEVFEYLICAFCPLKGDYEPGKPFCGFLFPAFSDRSADLEHIDVFQADPEHPCVELYELLGI
;
A
#
# COMPACT_ATOMS: atom_id res chain seq x y z
N MET A 1 -1.60 14.62 20.65
CA MET A 1 -1.66 13.28 20.05
C MET A 1 -0.23 12.75 19.98
N ARG A 2 0.04 11.50 20.41
CA ARG A 2 1.39 10.91 20.30
C ARG A 2 1.59 10.48 18.85
N GLU A 3 2.59 11.00 18.16
CA GLU A 3 3.08 10.38 16.91
C GLU A 3 3.54 8.95 17.22
N THR A 4 2.90 7.96 16.61
CA THR A 4 3.33 6.57 16.72
C THR A 4 4.51 6.37 15.78
N LYS A 5 5.74 6.36 16.29
CA LYS A 5 6.94 6.18 15.46
C LYS A 5 6.94 4.81 14.78
N ILE A 6 7.28 4.79 13.50
CA ILE A 6 7.52 3.56 12.73
C ILE A 6 8.88 2.98 13.10
N ASN A 7 8.90 1.69 13.45
CA ASN A 7 10.13 0.93 13.63
C ASN A 7 10.70 0.54 12.26
N ARG A 8 11.96 0.90 12.00
CA ARG A 8 12.62 0.60 10.72
C ARG A 8 12.77 -0.90 10.47
N GLU A 9 13.00 -1.70 11.50
CA GLU A 9 13.17 -3.15 11.32
C GLU A 9 11.89 -3.85 10.84
N ASP A 10 10.72 -3.36 11.26
CA ASP A 10 9.42 -3.88 10.82
C ASP A 10 9.26 -3.65 9.30
N MET A 11 9.61 -2.46 8.82
CA MET A 11 9.60 -2.16 7.38
C MET A 11 10.65 -2.96 6.59
N LEU A 12 11.83 -3.16 7.18
CA LEU A 12 12.86 -4.00 6.57
C LEU A 12 12.44 -5.47 6.51
N GLU A 13 11.65 -5.97 7.46
CA GLU A 13 11.09 -7.32 7.40
C GLU A 13 10.19 -7.52 6.17
N LEU A 14 9.26 -6.60 5.94
CA LEU A 14 8.38 -6.65 4.76
C LEU A 14 9.19 -6.53 3.46
N THR A 15 10.06 -5.52 3.36
CA THR A 15 10.81 -5.25 2.13
C THR A 15 11.82 -6.36 1.75
N ARG A 16 12.31 -7.15 2.73
CA ARG A 16 13.14 -8.36 2.47
C ARG A 16 12.38 -9.47 1.74
N ARG A 17 11.03 -9.45 1.78
CA ARG A 17 10.16 -10.40 1.08
C ARG A 17 9.82 -9.95 -0.34
N MET A 18 9.93 -8.66 -0.64
CA MET A 18 9.59 -8.07 -1.94
C MET A 18 10.65 -8.35 -3.01
N THR A 19 10.85 -9.63 -3.31
CA THR A 19 11.71 -10.17 -4.35
C THR A 19 10.99 -11.33 -5.04
N VAL A 20 11.27 -11.57 -6.32
CA VAL A 20 10.59 -12.63 -7.10
C VAL A 20 10.65 -14.01 -6.42
N LYS A 21 11.71 -14.28 -5.65
CA LYS A 21 11.92 -15.56 -4.96
C LYS A 21 11.21 -15.69 -3.60
N ARG A 22 10.84 -14.58 -2.97
CA ARG A 22 10.34 -14.56 -1.57
C ARG A 22 8.98 -13.91 -1.41
N THR A 23 8.47 -13.29 -2.46
CA THR A 23 7.22 -12.53 -2.43
C THR A 23 6.04 -13.44 -2.14
N SER A 24 5.16 -12.99 -1.25
CA SER A 24 3.86 -13.59 -0.99
C SER A 24 2.71 -12.79 -1.62
N PHE A 25 3.01 -11.69 -2.34
CA PHE A 25 1.99 -10.90 -3.05
C PHE A 25 1.06 -11.82 -3.83
N THR A 26 -0.23 -11.69 -3.55
CA THR A 26 -1.27 -12.57 -4.07
C THR A 26 -1.91 -11.96 -5.31
N ARG A 27 -2.03 -10.63 -5.35
CA ARG A 27 -2.76 -9.91 -6.38
C ARG A 27 -2.22 -8.49 -6.56
N ILE A 28 -2.35 -7.99 -7.78
CA ILE A 28 -2.11 -6.59 -8.14
C ILE A 28 -3.30 -6.10 -8.95
N ALA A 29 -3.75 -4.90 -8.66
CA ALA A 29 -4.70 -4.15 -9.46
C ALA A 29 -4.15 -2.75 -9.72
N GLY A 30 -4.59 -2.13 -10.80
CA GLY A 30 -4.23 -0.75 -11.08
C GLY A 30 -5.21 -0.06 -12.00
N ALA A 31 -5.23 1.26 -11.90
CA ALA A 31 -5.88 2.15 -12.85
C ALA A 31 -4.86 3.10 -13.46
N TYR A 32 -5.03 3.41 -14.74
CA TYR A 32 -4.36 4.49 -15.44
C TYR A 32 -5.35 5.64 -15.51
N LEU A 33 -4.91 6.83 -15.07
CA LEU A 33 -5.71 8.03 -15.02
C LEU A 33 -5.02 9.11 -15.83
N ASP A 34 -5.82 9.88 -16.56
CA ASP A 34 -5.32 11.05 -17.28
C ASP A 34 -5.05 12.21 -16.31
N MET A 35 -4.51 13.30 -16.86
CA MET A 35 -4.29 14.56 -16.14
C MET A 35 -5.55 15.17 -15.49
N ASP A 36 -6.75 14.79 -15.95
CA ASP A 36 -8.05 15.17 -15.40
C ASP A 36 -8.62 14.12 -14.43
N GLY A 37 -7.83 13.12 -14.05
CA GLY A 37 -8.23 12.08 -13.11
C GLY A 37 -9.36 11.18 -13.64
N GLU A 38 -9.60 11.17 -14.95
CA GLU A 38 -10.50 10.22 -15.61
C GLU A 38 -9.78 8.89 -15.83
N ILE A 39 -10.50 7.78 -15.69
CA ILE A 39 -9.91 6.43 -15.79
C ILE A 39 -9.83 6.02 -17.27
N ASP A 40 -8.62 5.94 -17.80
CA ASP A 40 -8.33 5.44 -19.16
C ASP A 40 -8.40 3.91 -19.26
N GLY A 41 -8.10 3.24 -18.16
CA GLY A 41 -8.14 1.78 -18.12
C GLY A 41 -7.76 1.21 -16.76
N THR A 42 -8.20 -0.02 -16.52
CA THR A 42 -7.92 -0.74 -15.28
C THR A 42 -7.42 -2.15 -15.57
N PHE A 43 -6.72 -2.73 -14.60
CA PHE A 43 -6.37 -4.15 -14.60
C PHE A 43 -6.47 -4.73 -13.20
N ASN A 44 -6.72 -6.04 -13.14
CA ASN A 44 -6.71 -6.82 -11.91
C ASN A 44 -6.25 -8.23 -12.23
N THR A 45 -5.12 -8.64 -11.68
CA THR A 45 -4.56 -9.97 -11.97
C THR A 45 -3.91 -10.60 -10.75
N ASN A 46 -3.90 -11.94 -10.75
CA ASN A 46 -3.13 -12.69 -9.78
C ASN A 46 -1.64 -12.43 -10.01
N PHE A 47 -0.91 -12.15 -8.93
CA PHE A 47 0.50 -11.77 -9.03
C PHE A 47 1.38 -12.88 -9.66
N LEU A 48 0.99 -14.15 -9.49
CA LEU A 48 1.67 -15.31 -10.07
C LEU A 48 1.41 -15.47 -11.58
N LYS A 49 0.44 -14.75 -12.16
CA LYS A 49 0.24 -14.74 -13.62
C LYS A 49 1.20 -13.80 -14.35
N LEU A 50 1.79 -12.85 -13.65
CA LEU A 50 2.81 -11.97 -14.21
C LEU A 50 4.06 -12.75 -14.58
N THR A 51 4.72 -12.32 -15.65
CA THR A 51 6.06 -12.78 -16.03
C THR A 51 7.10 -12.40 -14.96
N PRO A 52 8.26 -13.06 -14.90
CA PRO A 52 9.30 -12.70 -13.93
C PRO A 52 9.74 -11.23 -14.00
N GLY A 53 9.85 -10.67 -15.20
CA GLY A 53 10.22 -9.26 -15.40
C GLY A 53 9.14 -8.28 -14.93
N GLU A 54 7.86 -8.58 -15.21
CA GLU A 54 6.75 -7.78 -14.69
C GLU A 54 6.68 -7.84 -13.16
N ARG A 55 6.91 -9.03 -12.57
CA ARG A 55 6.97 -9.15 -11.10
C ARG A 55 8.09 -8.30 -10.54
N GLU A 56 9.28 -8.34 -11.12
CA GLU A 56 10.42 -7.54 -10.64
C GLU A 56 10.12 -6.04 -10.69
N LYS A 57 9.58 -5.53 -11.81
CA LYS A 57 9.16 -4.13 -11.95
C LYS A 57 8.11 -3.74 -10.90
N ASN A 58 7.06 -4.55 -10.75
CA ASN A 58 5.95 -4.30 -9.83
C ASN A 58 6.38 -4.39 -8.35
N LEU A 59 7.27 -5.33 -8.02
CA LEU A 59 7.86 -5.42 -6.67
C LEU A 59 8.73 -4.21 -6.36
N ALA A 60 9.46 -3.67 -7.33
CA ALA A 60 10.24 -2.45 -7.14
C ALA A 60 9.34 -1.27 -6.77
N VAL A 61 8.22 -1.09 -7.50
CA VAL A 61 7.21 -0.04 -7.20
C VAL A 61 6.64 -0.21 -5.79
N ALA A 62 6.14 -1.41 -5.46
CA ALA A 62 5.56 -1.67 -4.15
C ALA A 62 6.58 -1.46 -3.02
N LYS A 63 7.85 -1.82 -3.25
CA LYS A 63 8.92 -1.74 -2.25
C LYS A 63 9.33 -0.31 -1.91
N GLU A 64 9.26 0.64 -2.85
CA GLU A 64 9.63 2.04 -2.59
C GLU A 64 8.88 2.62 -1.38
N ILE A 65 7.61 2.24 -1.19
CA ILE A 65 6.75 2.74 -0.11
C ILE A 65 7.28 2.37 1.29
N PRO A 66 7.33 1.07 1.70
CA PRO A 66 7.86 0.70 3.01
C PRO A 66 9.39 0.83 3.10
N PHE A 67 10.12 0.86 1.97
CA PHE A 67 11.58 1.04 2.02
C PHE A 67 12.01 2.49 2.27
N ALA A 68 11.12 3.46 2.10
CA ALA A 68 11.39 4.87 2.35
C ALA A 68 11.90 5.17 3.78
N GLU A 69 12.50 6.35 3.97
CA GLU A 69 13.02 6.78 5.27
C GLU A 69 11.88 6.89 6.30
N THR A 70 11.89 6.00 7.29
CA THR A 70 10.85 5.92 8.32
C THR A 70 10.84 7.15 9.19
N ASN A 71 9.65 7.66 9.50
CA ASN A 71 9.38 8.88 10.26
C ASN A 71 9.79 10.18 9.55
N ARG A 72 10.19 10.11 8.27
CA ARG A 72 10.45 11.27 7.42
C ARG A 72 9.60 11.20 6.14
N ASN A 73 9.92 10.25 5.26
CA ASN A 73 9.19 10.01 4.02
C ASN A 73 8.02 9.06 4.22
N LEU A 74 8.15 8.10 5.13
CA LEU A 74 7.07 7.22 5.57
C LEU A 74 6.63 7.62 6.97
N LYS A 75 5.39 8.07 7.16
CA LYS A 75 4.84 8.53 8.45
C LYS A 75 3.55 7.80 8.77
N ARG A 76 3.36 7.51 10.07
CA ARG A 76 2.19 6.80 10.56
C ARG A 76 1.10 7.78 10.97
N TYR A 77 -0.11 7.55 10.47
CA TYR A 77 -1.30 8.32 10.78
C TYR A 77 -2.36 7.40 11.35
N ARG A 78 -3.18 7.96 12.25
CA ARG A 78 -4.36 7.28 12.79
C ARG A 78 -5.57 7.73 12.00
N PHE A 79 -6.45 6.81 11.62
CA PHE A 79 -7.76 7.20 11.08
C PHE A 79 -8.56 7.93 12.15
N SER A 80 -9.08 9.11 11.82
CA SER A 80 -9.86 9.92 12.75
C SER A 80 -11.24 9.29 13.00
N GLY A 81 -11.67 9.19 14.28
CA GLY A 81 -13.08 8.91 14.61
C GLY A 81 -13.33 8.17 15.92
N GLU A 82 -14.03 8.83 16.85
CA GLU A 82 -14.83 8.14 17.86
C GLU A 82 -16.07 7.54 17.15
N GLY A 83 -16.04 6.23 16.88
CA GLY A 83 -17.24 5.44 16.63
C GLY A 83 -17.76 5.33 15.18
N LYS A 84 -17.21 6.05 14.19
CA LYS A 84 -17.53 5.83 12.76
C LYS A 84 -16.32 6.12 11.87
N GLN A 85 -15.51 5.08 11.65
CA GLN A 85 -14.44 5.04 10.66
C GLN A 85 -14.87 5.66 9.31
N THR A 86 -13.99 6.44 8.68
CA THR A 86 -14.25 7.21 7.44
C THR A 86 -14.73 6.29 6.29
N PRO A 87 -15.46 6.82 5.28
CA PRO A 87 -15.85 6.03 4.11
C PRO A 87 -14.65 5.35 3.42
N MET A 88 -13.52 6.06 3.30
CA MET A 88 -12.30 5.50 2.71
C MET A 88 -11.73 4.36 3.55
N TYR A 89 -11.70 4.47 4.89
CA TYR A 89 -11.26 3.37 5.74
C TYR A 89 -12.08 2.10 5.49
N ARG A 90 -13.41 2.22 5.41
CA ARG A 90 -14.30 1.07 5.15
C ARG A 90 -14.02 0.46 3.78
N LEU A 91 -13.86 1.30 2.77
CA LEU A 91 -13.51 0.87 1.43
C LEU A 91 -12.18 0.09 1.42
N LEU A 92 -11.13 0.60 2.08
CA LEU A 92 -9.84 -0.08 2.20
C LEU A 92 -9.93 -1.40 2.97
N MET A 93 -10.74 -1.46 4.03
CA MET A 93 -11.01 -2.71 4.77
C MET A 93 -11.69 -3.76 3.89
N GLU A 94 -12.68 -3.37 3.08
CA GLU A 94 -13.39 -4.27 2.16
C GLU A 94 -12.49 -4.72 0.99
N ILE A 95 -11.71 -3.81 0.41
CA ILE A 95 -10.71 -4.11 -0.64
C ILE A 95 -9.68 -5.10 -0.12
N ARG A 96 -9.16 -4.88 1.10
CA ARG A 96 -8.24 -5.80 1.77
C ARG A 96 -8.91 -7.15 2.03
N GLY A 97 -10.07 -7.17 2.67
CA GLY A 97 -10.77 -8.39 3.04
C GLY A 97 -11.20 -9.25 1.85
N CYS A 98 -11.44 -8.65 0.68
CA CYS A 98 -11.70 -9.41 -0.55
C CYS A 98 -10.42 -9.79 -1.32
N GLY A 99 -9.23 -9.32 -0.90
CA GLY A 99 -7.96 -9.57 -1.56
C GLY A 99 -7.90 -9.01 -2.99
N LEU A 100 -8.43 -7.80 -3.18
CA LEU A 100 -8.63 -7.12 -4.47
C LEU A 100 -9.53 -7.87 -5.47
N LYS A 101 -10.37 -8.81 -5.04
CA LYS A 101 -11.19 -9.60 -5.99
C LYS A 101 -12.46 -8.90 -6.47
N ASN A 102 -12.84 -7.79 -5.85
CA ASN A 102 -14.04 -7.05 -6.22
C ASN A 102 -13.66 -5.80 -7.02
N ASP A 103 -13.84 -5.88 -8.34
CA ASP A 103 -13.51 -4.79 -9.26
C ASP A 103 -14.34 -3.52 -9.00
N ALA A 104 -15.58 -3.64 -8.51
CA ALA A 104 -16.42 -2.47 -8.20
C ALA A 104 -15.88 -1.66 -7.00
N LEU A 105 -15.28 -2.33 -6.00
CA LEU A 105 -14.62 -1.64 -4.88
C LEU A 105 -13.35 -0.92 -5.35
N LEU A 106 -12.59 -1.56 -6.25
CA LEU A 106 -11.40 -0.96 -6.85
C LEU A 106 -11.76 0.25 -7.71
N GLU A 107 -12.77 0.13 -8.56
CA GLU A 107 -13.30 1.22 -9.38
C GLU A 107 -13.75 2.40 -8.51
N THR A 108 -14.51 2.14 -7.45
CA THR A 108 -14.88 3.18 -6.47
C THR A 108 -13.65 3.86 -5.86
N PHE A 109 -12.61 3.10 -5.52
CA PHE A 109 -11.37 3.65 -4.98
C PHE A 109 -10.64 4.53 -5.99
N TYR A 110 -10.53 4.09 -7.24
CA TYR A 110 -9.88 4.85 -8.31
C TYR A 110 -10.65 6.12 -8.68
N GLU A 111 -11.99 6.07 -8.70
CA GLU A 111 -12.82 7.27 -8.89
C GLU A 111 -12.61 8.29 -7.77
N GLU A 112 -12.59 7.86 -6.51
CA GLU A 112 -12.35 8.77 -5.38
C GLU A 112 -10.93 9.37 -5.41
N ALA A 113 -9.95 8.60 -5.89
CA ALA A 113 -8.61 9.10 -6.14
C ALA A 113 -8.58 10.14 -7.28
N GLY A 114 -9.16 9.83 -8.45
CA GLY A 114 -9.25 10.73 -9.61
C GLY A 114 -10.02 12.04 -9.36
N ARG A 115 -11.00 12.01 -8.45
CA ARG A 115 -11.71 13.22 -8.00
C ARG A 115 -10.81 14.20 -7.24
N ARG A 116 -9.78 13.72 -6.54
CA ARG A 116 -8.92 14.54 -5.66
C ARG A 116 -7.58 14.87 -6.30
N PHE A 117 -6.96 13.92 -6.99
CA PHE A 117 -5.63 14.07 -7.56
C PHE A 117 -5.69 14.84 -8.88
N ARG A 118 -5.04 16.01 -8.92
CA ARG A 118 -4.87 16.84 -10.13
C ARG A 118 -3.39 17.13 -10.33
N VAL A 119 -2.65 16.09 -10.75
CA VAL A 119 -1.18 16.10 -10.77
C VAL A 119 -0.61 16.79 -12.03
N GLY A 120 -1.46 17.20 -12.97
CA GLY A 120 -1.06 17.93 -14.18
C GLY A 120 -0.32 17.07 -15.22
N GLU A 121 -0.24 15.77 -14.99
CA GLU A 121 0.26 14.73 -15.88
C GLU A 121 -0.52 13.44 -15.63
N ASP A 122 -0.49 12.52 -16.60
CA ASP A 122 -1.12 11.20 -16.47
C ASP A 122 -0.40 10.37 -15.42
N TYR A 123 -1.15 9.58 -14.66
CA TYR A 123 -0.62 8.81 -13.54
C TYR A 123 -1.32 7.46 -13.40
N ALA A 124 -0.65 6.52 -12.73
CA ALA A 124 -1.21 5.23 -12.36
C ALA A 124 -1.38 5.12 -10.85
N VAL A 125 -2.47 4.48 -10.44
CA VAL A 125 -2.71 4.08 -9.05
C VAL A 125 -2.65 2.57 -8.97
N PHE A 126 -1.56 2.03 -8.41
CA PHE A 126 -1.36 0.60 -8.24
C PHE A 126 -1.69 0.18 -6.81
N VAL A 127 -2.47 -0.90 -6.68
CA VAL A 127 -2.84 -1.51 -5.40
C VAL A 127 -2.34 -2.94 -5.41
N PHE A 128 -1.49 -3.26 -4.44
CA PHE A 128 -0.93 -4.58 -4.21
C PHE A 128 -1.55 -5.19 -2.98
N HIS A 129 -1.85 -6.49 -3.02
CA HIS A 129 -2.35 -7.23 -1.87
C HIS A 129 -1.46 -8.41 -1.54
N ASP A 130 -1.09 -8.51 -0.28
CA ASP A 130 -0.19 -9.53 0.24
C ASP A 130 -0.74 -10.13 1.55
N ARG A 131 -0.36 -11.39 1.78
CA ARG A 131 -0.60 -12.14 3.01
C ARG A 131 0.73 -12.72 3.45
N TYR A 132 1.36 -12.07 4.41
CA TYR A 132 2.66 -12.46 4.93
C TYR A 132 2.49 -13.29 6.20
N ASP A 133 2.94 -14.55 6.16
CA ASP A 133 3.06 -15.39 7.35
C ASP A 133 4.25 -14.91 8.19
N VAL A 134 3.96 -14.32 9.34
CA VAL A 134 4.94 -13.73 10.25
C VAL A 134 5.53 -14.83 11.13
N PRO A 135 6.84 -15.12 11.03
CA PRO A 135 7.45 -16.19 11.83
C PRO A 135 7.36 -15.92 13.34
N ALA A 136 7.08 -16.95 14.15
CA ALA A 136 7.17 -16.84 15.60
C ALA A 136 8.60 -16.54 16.05
N LYS A 137 8.77 -15.72 17.11
CA LYS A 137 10.11 -15.48 17.68
C LYS A 137 10.59 -16.73 18.40
N ALA A 138 11.72 -17.29 17.96
CA ALA A 138 12.48 -18.24 18.77
C ALA A 138 13.25 -17.45 19.86
N ALA A 139 12.54 -16.99 20.89
CA ALA A 139 13.17 -16.61 22.15
C ALA A 139 13.27 -17.90 22.98
N ASP A 140 14.50 -18.39 23.15
CA ASP A 140 14.90 -19.46 24.07
C ASP A 140 14.00 -20.71 24.10
N HIS A 141 14.31 -21.69 23.25
CA HIS A 141 14.04 -23.15 23.30
C HIS A 141 12.71 -23.73 23.85
N GLU A 142 11.70 -22.96 24.24
CA GLU A 142 10.52 -23.45 24.99
C GLU A 142 9.18 -22.81 24.56
N ARG A 143 9.08 -22.25 23.36
CA ARG A 143 7.79 -21.72 22.84
C ARG A 143 7.50 -22.13 21.40
N LEU A 144 7.29 -23.43 21.21
CA LEU A 144 6.76 -24.05 19.98
C LEU A 144 5.22 -23.91 19.82
N TRP A 145 4.57 -23.06 20.63
CA TRP A 145 3.10 -22.95 20.70
C TRP A 145 2.55 -21.54 20.41
N GLU A 146 3.39 -20.57 20.02
CA GLU A 146 2.87 -19.27 19.58
C GLU A 146 2.32 -19.38 18.15
N SER A 147 1.06 -19.00 17.97
CA SER A 147 0.36 -18.99 16.68
C SER A 147 1.17 -18.19 15.65
N GLU A 148 1.28 -18.72 14.43
CA GLU A 148 1.70 -17.92 13.28
C GLU A 148 0.71 -16.77 13.09
N GLU A 149 1.21 -15.54 13.02
CA GLU A 149 0.40 -14.35 12.73
C GLU A 149 0.41 -14.15 11.20
N VAL A 150 -0.76 -13.96 10.59
CA VAL A 150 -0.84 -13.63 9.16
C VAL A 150 -1.09 -12.13 9.03
N PHE A 151 -0.10 -11.41 8.51
CA PHE A 151 -0.22 -10.00 8.20
C PHE A 151 -0.78 -9.84 6.78
N GLU A 152 -2.08 -9.54 6.68
CA GLU A 152 -2.76 -9.21 5.43
C GLU A 152 -2.76 -7.70 5.24
N TYR A 153 -2.24 -7.23 4.10
CA TYR A 153 -2.04 -5.80 3.88
C TYR A 153 -2.13 -5.39 2.41
N LEU A 154 -2.33 -4.08 2.24
CA LEU A 154 -2.35 -3.34 1.00
C LEU A 154 -1.13 -2.44 0.93
N ILE A 155 -0.53 -2.36 -0.26
CA ILE A 155 0.33 -1.24 -0.64
C ILE A 155 -0.35 -0.51 -1.78
N CYS A 156 -0.48 0.80 -1.67
CA CYS A 156 -0.94 1.65 -2.75
C CYS A 156 0.20 2.58 -3.19
N ALA A 157 0.40 2.72 -4.49
CA ALA A 157 1.45 3.55 -5.08
C ALA A 157 0.86 4.42 -6.20
N PHE A 158 1.02 5.73 -6.09
CA PHE A 158 0.69 6.70 -7.12
C PHE A 158 1.95 7.03 -7.90
N CYS A 159 1.97 6.68 -9.19
CA CYS A 159 3.15 6.77 -10.04
C CYS A 159 2.86 7.67 -11.24
N PRO A 160 3.76 8.59 -11.62
CA PRO A 160 3.61 9.30 -12.89
C PRO A 160 3.79 8.33 -14.04
N LEU A 161 3.10 8.53 -15.16
CA LEU A 161 3.25 7.69 -16.35
C LEU A 161 4.35 8.24 -17.26
N LYS A 162 5.13 7.34 -17.84
CA LYS A 162 6.17 7.67 -18.82
C LYS A 162 5.93 6.92 -20.12
N GLY A 163 5.88 7.66 -21.23
CA GLY A 163 5.78 7.07 -22.57
C GLY A 163 4.58 6.14 -22.70
N ASP A 164 4.84 4.86 -23.03
CA ASP A 164 3.83 3.82 -23.30
C ASP A 164 3.17 3.26 -22.02
N TYR A 165 2.68 4.14 -21.13
CA TYR A 165 2.03 3.77 -19.86
C TYR A 165 2.94 2.99 -18.88
N GLU A 166 4.27 3.15 -18.97
CA GLU A 166 5.16 2.58 -17.96
C GLU A 166 5.13 3.43 -16.68
N PRO A 167 4.81 2.84 -15.51
CA PRO A 167 4.78 3.57 -14.25
C PRO A 167 6.19 3.97 -13.83
N GLY A 168 6.36 5.26 -13.53
CA GLY A 168 7.54 5.80 -12.89
C GLY A 168 7.67 5.41 -11.42
N LYS A 169 8.60 6.05 -10.72
CA LYS A 169 8.70 5.91 -9.26
C LYS A 169 7.50 6.58 -8.60
N PRO A 170 6.95 5.99 -7.52
CA PRO A 170 5.81 6.59 -6.84
C PRO A 170 6.18 7.96 -6.26
N PHE A 171 5.30 8.94 -6.44
CA PHE A 171 5.44 10.26 -5.80
C PHE A 171 4.76 10.29 -4.42
N CYS A 172 3.72 9.48 -4.22
CA CYS A 172 3.13 9.21 -2.92
C CYS A 172 2.49 7.80 -2.89
N GLY A 173 2.08 7.36 -1.71
CA GLY A 173 1.45 6.05 -1.53
C GLY A 173 1.23 5.71 -0.08
N PHE A 174 0.80 4.49 0.21
CA PHE A 174 0.59 4.05 1.58
C PHE A 174 0.71 2.54 1.75
N LEU A 175 0.91 2.12 3.00
CA LEU A 175 0.78 0.75 3.49
C LEU A 175 -0.35 0.69 4.51
N PHE A 176 -1.34 -0.18 4.28
CA PHE A 176 -2.54 -0.31 5.11
C PHE A 176 -2.91 -1.79 5.34
N PRO A 177 -3.22 -2.22 6.58
CA PRO A 177 -3.04 -1.47 7.82
C PRO A 177 -1.55 -1.28 8.13
N ALA A 178 -1.22 -0.41 9.09
CA ALA A 178 0.16 -0.25 9.51
C ALA A 178 0.71 -1.56 10.12
N PHE A 179 1.99 -1.84 9.89
CA PHE A 179 2.68 -2.99 10.48
C PHE A 179 3.46 -2.54 11.72
N SER A 180 3.14 -3.08 12.88
CA SER A 180 3.77 -2.71 14.15
C SER A 180 3.94 -3.93 15.03
N ASP A 181 5.14 -4.11 15.58
CA ASP A 181 5.42 -5.18 16.53
C ASP A 181 5.00 -6.57 16.02
N ARG A 182 5.25 -6.80 14.72
CA ARG A 182 4.93 -8.05 14.01
C ARG A 182 3.43 -8.35 13.87
N SER A 183 2.55 -7.35 14.02
CA SER A 183 1.10 -7.51 13.87
C SER A 183 0.48 -6.33 13.10
N ALA A 184 -0.79 -6.49 12.72
CA ALA A 184 -1.58 -5.46 12.05
C ALA A 184 -2.13 -4.43 13.04
N ASP A 185 -1.78 -3.16 12.84
CA ASP A 185 -2.40 -2.04 13.53
C ASP A 185 -3.50 -1.44 12.62
N LEU A 186 -4.72 -1.96 12.79
CA LEU A 186 -5.89 -1.57 12.00
C LEU A 186 -6.30 -0.11 12.18
N GLU A 187 -5.92 0.56 13.25
CA GLU A 187 -6.27 1.97 13.46
C GLU A 187 -5.36 2.92 12.67
N HIS A 188 -4.27 2.42 12.11
CA HIS A 188 -3.23 3.24 11.52
C HIS A 188 -2.91 2.85 10.07
N ILE A 189 -2.34 3.82 9.37
CA ILE A 189 -1.86 3.74 8.00
C ILE A 189 -0.49 4.40 7.91
N ASP A 190 0.43 3.79 7.18
CA ASP A 190 1.76 4.35 6.94
C ASP A 190 1.77 5.03 5.57
N VAL A 191 1.86 6.35 5.54
CA VAL A 191 1.76 7.18 4.33
C VAL A 191 3.15 7.59 3.87
N PHE A 192 3.42 7.34 2.59
CA PHE A 192 4.65 7.68 1.90
C PHE A 192 4.51 8.97 1.09
N GLN A 193 5.51 9.84 1.22
CA GLN A 193 5.71 11.03 0.41
C GLN A 193 7.14 11.00 -0.13
N ALA A 194 7.30 11.09 -1.46
CA ALA A 194 8.61 11.14 -2.09
C ALA A 194 9.35 12.44 -1.74
N ASP A 195 8.63 13.56 -1.73
CA ASP A 195 9.09 14.85 -1.23
C ASP A 195 8.31 15.25 0.04
N PRO A 196 8.89 15.07 1.24
CA PRO A 196 8.21 15.42 2.48
C PRO A 196 8.10 16.94 2.71
N GLU A 197 8.86 17.76 1.97
CA GLU A 197 8.75 19.23 2.03
C GLU A 197 7.59 19.75 1.17
N HIS A 198 7.21 19.00 0.12
CA HIS A 198 6.05 19.26 -0.73
C HIS A 198 5.14 18.02 -0.79
N PRO A 199 4.48 17.67 0.33
CA PRO A 199 3.69 16.45 0.38
C PRO A 199 2.47 16.54 -0.53
N CYS A 200 2.09 15.41 -1.12
CA CYS A 200 0.81 15.27 -1.82
C CYS A 200 -0.33 15.35 -0.79
N VAL A 201 -1.02 16.49 -0.78
CA VAL A 201 -2.10 16.81 0.18
C VAL A 201 -3.37 16.03 -0.16
N GLU A 202 -3.59 15.79 -1.45
CA GLU A 202 -4.70 15.02 -2.01
C GLU A 202 -4.77 13.61 -1.42
N LEU A 203 -3.61 13.02 -1.06
CA LEU A 203 -3.56 11.72 -0.42
C LEU A 203 -4.13 11.76 1.01
N TYR A 204 -3.84 12.81 1.79
CA TYR A 204 -4.41 12.96 3.12
C TYR A 204 -5.92 13.18 3.06
N GLU A 205 -6.39 13.99 2.11
CA GLU A 205 -7.81 14.24 1.86
C GLU A 205 -8.56 12.98 1.41
N LEU A 206 -7.92 12.15 0.58
CA LEU A 206 -8.46 10.85 0.16
C LEU A 206 -8.65 9.93 1.37
N LEU A 207 -7.65 9.86 2.24
CA LEU A 207 -7.61 8.97 3.40
C LEU A 207 -8.43 9.49 4.59
N GLY A 208 -8.68 10.79 4.68
CA GLY A 208 -9.40 11.45 5.77
C GLY A 208 -8.60 11.50 7.08
N ILE A 209 -7.30 11.80 6.97
CA ILE A 209 -6.32 11.84 8.06
C ILE A 209 -5.65 13.20 8.21
#